data_AF-A0A522NKT7-F1
#
_entry.id   AF-A0A522NKT7-F1
#
_cell.length_a   1.000
_cell.length_b   1.000
_cell.length_c   1.000
_cell.angle_alpha   90.00
_cell.angle_beta   90.00
_cell.angle_gamma   90.00
#
_symmetry.space_group_name_H-M   'P 1'
#
loop_
_entity.id
_entity.type
_entity.pdbx_description
1 polymer ?
#
loop_
_entity_poly.entity_id
_entity_poly.type
_entity_poly.pdbx_seq_one_letter_code
_entity_poly.pdbx_strand_id
1 'polypeptide(L)' 'MFIIRLSNGEEVHASEGDELEINQQTGVLSVSRIDGFEEITTHYSPSAWLSVTHRKKGAGVRPSLNWATR' A
#
# COMPACT_ATOMS: atom_id res chain seq x y z
N MET A 1 4.66 0.57 3.87
CA MET A 1 5.13 -0.61 3.12
C MET A 1 3.92 -1.27 2.48
N PHE A 2 3.87 -1.35 1.16
CA PHE A 2 2.78 -2.00 0.43
C PHE A 2 3.32 -2.82 -0.73
N ILE A 3 2.49 -3.74 -1.24
CA ILE A 3 2.76 -4.56 -2.41
C ILE A 3 1.59 -4.41 -3.36
N ILE A 4 1.87 -4.05 -4.61
CA ILE A 4 0.88 -3.98 -5.69
C ILE A 4 1.10 -5.18 -6.59
N ARG A 5 0.04 -5.94 -6.86
CA ARG A 5 0.05 -7.01 -7.84
C ARG A 5 -0.49 -6.48 -9.15
N LEU A 6 0.31 -6.53 -10.20
CA LEU A 6 -0.07 -6.10 -11.53
C LEU A 6 -0.73 -7.24 -12.32
N SER A 7 -1.54 -6.89 -13.31
CA SER A 7 -2.27 -7.85 -14.14
C SER A 7 -1.38 -8.66 -15.07
N ASN A 8 -0.15 -8.18 -15.32
CA ASN A 8 0.89 -8.89 -16.05
C ASN A 8 1.68 -9.90 -15.18
N GLY A 9 1.33 -10.03 -13.90
CA GLY A 9 2.01 -10.92 -12.96
C GLY A 9 3.21 -10.30 -12.24
N GLU A 10 3.57 -9.04 -12.54
CA GLU A 10 4.61 -8.33 -11.81
C GLU A 10 4.13 -7.86 -10.43
N GLU A 11 5.06 -7.78 -9.48
CA GLU A 11 4.80 -7.27 -8.14
C GLU A 11 5.63 -6.01 -7.90
N VAL A 12 4.95 -4.90 -7.57
CA VAL A 12 5.61 -3.64 -7.21
C VAL A 12 5.72 -3.59 -5.70
N HIS A 13 6.96 -3.52 -5.21
CA HIS A 13 7.28 -3.44 -3.80
C HIS A 13 7.58 -2.00 -3.41
N ALA A 14 6.80 -1.47 -2.46
CA ALA A 14 7.05 -0.15 -1.92
C ALA A 14 8.26 -0.17 -0.98
N SER A 15 9.03 0.91 -1.02
CA SER A 15 10.11 1.22 -0.07
C SER A 15 9.59 2.00 1.14
N GLU A 16 10.46 2.21 2.13
CA GLU A 16 10.14 3.08 3.26
C GLU A 16 10.10 4.55 2.78
N GLY A 17 8.99 5.24 3.04
CA GLY A 17 8.75 6.60 2.56
C GLY A 17 7.87 6.69 1.31
N ASP A 18 7.63 5.58 0.60
CA ASP A 18 6.68 5.56 -0.52
C ASP A 18 5.24 5.77 -0.03
N GLU A 19 4.50 6.62 -0.72
CA GLU A 19 3.09 6.87 -0.49
C GLU A 19 2.24 6.22 -1.59
N LEU A 20 1.09 5.68 -1.18
CA LEU A 20 0.12 5.06 -2.08
C LEU A 20 -1.22 5.77 -1.94
N GLU A 21 -1.75 6.21 -3.07
CA GLU A 21 -3.10 6.73 -3.19
C GLU A 21 -3.92 5.91 -4.20
N ILE A 22 -5.20 5.68 -3.90
CA ILE A 22 -6.14 5.10 -4.84
C ILE A 22 -7.26 6.11 -5.05
N ASN A 23 -7.35 6.63 -6.27
CA ASN A 23 -8.45 7.50 -6.66
C ASN A 23 -9.75 6.67 -6.71
N GLN A 24 -10.64 6.91 -5.74
CA GLN A 24 -11.89 6.14 -5.60
C GLN A 24 -12.89 6.39 -6.74
N GLN A 25 -12.76 7.49 -7.49
CA GLN A 25 -13.66 7.80 -8.60
C GLN A 25 -13.24 7.09 -9.88
N THR A 26 -11.93 7.01 -10.15
CA THR A 26 -11.39 6.46 -11.40
C THR A 26 -10.82 5.05 -11.24
N GLY A 27 -10.48 4.64 -10.02
CA GLY A 27 -9.73 3.41 -9.72
C GLY A 27 -8.25 3.50 -10.06
N VAL A 28 -7.75 4.66 -10.48
CA VAL A 28 -6.32 4.86 -10.75
C VAL A 28 -5.54 4.80 -9.45
N LEU A 29 -4.47 4.03 -9.46
CA LEU A 29 -3.57 3.86 -8.34
C LEU A 29 -2.31 4.68 -8.58
N SER A 30 -1.93 5.52 -7.63
CA SER A 30 -0.77 6.39 -7.71
C SER A 30 0.23 6.02 -6.62
N VAL A 31 1.50 5.88 -7.00
CA VAL A 31 2.62 5.66 -6.08
C VAL A 31 3.56 6.84 -6.17
N SER A 32 3.73 7.55 -5.06
CA SER A 32 4.64 8.68 -4.95
C SER A 32 5.88 8.25 -4.16
N ARG A 33 7.07 8.49 -4.72
CA ARG A 33 8.36 8.19 -4.09
C ARG A 33 9.21 9.45 -4.07
N ILE A 34 9.81 9.74 -2.92
CA ILE A 34 10.84 10.79 -2.79
C ILE A 34 12.20 10.12 -2.94
N ASP A 35 12.94 10.51 -3.98
CA ASP A 35 14.33 10.10 -4.21
C ASP A 35 15.24 11.34 -4.09
N GLY A 36 15.85 11.50 -2.91
CA GLY A 36 16.65 12.69 -2.58
C GLY A 36 15.80 13.97 -2.51
N PHE A 37 15.80 14.75 -3.59
CA PHE A 37 15.03 15.99 -3.73
C PHE A 37 13.93 15.91 -4.81
N GLU A 38 13.85 14.79 -5.53
CA GLU A 38 12.88 14.59 -6.61
C GLU A 38 11.71 13.72 -6.14
N GLU A 39 10.49 14.09 -6.54
CA GLU A 39 9.28 13.29 -6.31
C GLU A 39 8.89 12.61 -7.63
N ILE A 40 8.86 11.28 -7.60
CA ILE A 40 8.44 10.45 -8.74
C ILE A 40 7.08 9.86 -8.42
N THR A 41 6.08 10.25 -9.19
CA THR A 41 4.70 9.73 -9.06
C THR A 41 4.36 8.83 -10.25
N THR A 42 4.20 7.54 -9.98
CA THR A 42 3.82 6.54 -10.98
C THR A 42 2.33 6.24 -10.90
N HIS A 43 1.65 6.31 -12.03
CA HIS A 43 0.21 6.06 -12.13
C HIS A 43 -0.08 4.71 -12.80
N TYR A 44 -0.93 3.90 -12.19
CA TYR A 44 -1.37 2.60 -12.67
C TYR A 44 -2.88 2.64 -12.95
N SER A 45 -3.26 2.28 -14.17
CA SER A 45 -4.67 2.19 -14.57
C SER A 45 -5.39 1.07 -13.81
N PRO A 46 -6.72 1.16 -13.59
CA PRO A 46 -7.49 0.12 -12.90
C PRO A 46 -7.36 -1.28 -13.50
N SER A 47 -7.11 -1.37 -14.82
CA SER A 47 -6.89 -2.62 -15.55
C SER A 47 -5.46 -3.16 -15.43
N ALA A 48 -4.52 -2.34 -14.97
CA ALA A 48 -3.11 -2.68 -14.84
C ALA A 48 -2.79 -3.35 -13.49
N TRP A 49 -3.64 -3.16 -12.46
CA TRP A 49 -3.42 -3.73 -11.13
C TRP A 49 -4.59 -4.62 -10.68
N LEU A 50 -4.27 -5.67 -9.92
CA LEU A 50 -5.21 -6.68 -9.43
C LEU A 50 -5.53 -6.49 -7.96
N SER A 51 -4.52 -6.23 -7.13
CA SER A 51 -4.70 -6.09 -5.69
C SER A 51 -3.59 -5.27 -5.07
N VAL A 52 -3.91 -4.61 -3.95
CA VAL A 52 -2.97 -3.87 -3.13
C VAL A 52 -2.98 -4.42 -1.72
N THR A 53 -1.80 -4.78 -1.21
CA THR A 53 -1.62 -5.14 0.20
C THR A 53 -0.87 -4.04 0.92
N HIS A 54 -1.54 -3.30 1.81
CA HIS A 54 -0.89 -2.26 2.61
C HIS A 54 -0.52 -2.78 4.00
N ARG A 55 0.78 -3.01 4.23
CA ARG A 55 1.32 -3.40 5.52
C ARG A 55 1.59 -2.15 6.35
N LYS A 56 0.60 -1.76 7.16
CA LYS A 56 0.83 -0.80 8.25
C LYS A 56 1.73 -1.48 9.29
N LYS A 57 2.88 -0.90 9.62
CA LYS A 57 3.62 -1.25 10.85
C LYS A 57 2.65 -0.93 12.00
N GLY A 58 1.97 -1.95 12.52
CA GLY A 58 0.96 -1.76 13.55
C GLY A 58 1.61 -1.11 14.77
N ALA A 59 1.10 0.05 15.18
CA ALA A 59 1.00 0.32 16.61
C ALA A 59 0.32 -0.92 17.22
N GLY A 60 1.00 -1.56 18.17
CA GLY A 60 0.72 -2.92 18.61
C GLY A 60 -0.76 -3.24 18.68
N VAL A 61 -1.17 -4.29 17.97
CA VAL A 61 -2.43 -4.97 18.27
C VAL A 61 -2.29 -5.43 19.71
N ARG A 62 -2.82 -4.67 20.67
CA ARG A 62 -2.95 -5.15 22.04
C ARG A 62 -3.82 -6.40 21.93
N PRO A 63 -3.36 -7.59 22.29
CA PRO A 63 -4.29 -8.68 22.51
C PRO A 63 -5.24 -8.19 23.60
N SER A 64 -6.54 -8.07 23.29
CA SER A 64 -7.55 -7.90 24.31
C SER A 64 -7.44 -9.12 25.21
N LEU A 65 -6.79 -8.97 26.36
CA LEU A 65 -6.68 -9.97 27.41
C LEU A 65 -8.08 -10.15 28.02
N ASN A 66 -8.90 -10.97 27.39
CA ASN A 66 -10.10 -11.54 27.96
C ASN A 66 -9.70 -12.61 28.97
N TRP A 67 -9.23 -12.19 30.15
CA TRP A 67 -9.26 -13.05 31.32
C TRP A 67 -10.70 -13.03 31.86
N ALA A 68 -11.52 -13.98 31.40
CA ALA A 68 -12.68 -14.37 32.17
C ALA A 68 -12.17 -15.12 33.40
N THR A 69 -12.29 -14.53 34.59
CA THR A 69 -12.21 -15.29 35.84
C THR A 69 -13.21 -14.76 36.84
N ARG A 70 -14.16 -15.66 37.11
CA ARG A 70 -15.10 -15.77 38.24
C ARG A 70 -16.34 -14.89 38.25
#